data_AF-A0A819KTG4-F1
#
_entry.id   AF-A0A819KTG4-F1
#
_cell.length_a   1.000
_cell.length_b   1.000
_cell.length_c   1.000
_cell.angle_alpha   90.00
_cell.angle_beta   90.00
_cell.angle_gamma   90.00
#
_symmetry.space_group_name_H-M   'P 1'
#
loop_
_entity.id
_entity.type
_entity.pdbx_description
1 polymer ?
#
loop_
_entity_poly.entity_id
_entity_poly.type
_entity_poly.pdbx_seq_one_letter_code
_entity_poly.pdbx_strand_id
1 'polypeptide(L)'
;AHLPDGLSCSHCVLQWRYHAGNSWGIDIETGKSCLGCGHQEEFYNCADISIAPEDNNLLLSSSTTTTTTTTHEPLFVFPYFDSFVFPSGIEHFPMFAYPTTTTTEPTTTTTIATTMHAIFPLHPSKEYLNQINKNNKTRRCYPTNEVLKPIVGIEHWCLHLCAVHCPPTLCACVQI
;
A
#
# COMPACT_ATOMS: atom_id res chain seq x y z
N ALA A 1 -1.47 -2.05 27.47
CA ALA A 1 -0.57 -1.14 26.73
C ALA A 1 -0.59 0.21 27.41
N HIS A 2 0.55 0.88 27.55
CA HIS A 2 0.65 2.22 28.13
C HIS A 2 1.63 3.04 27.30
N LEU A 3 1.45 4.37 27.28
CA LEU A 3 2.45 5.27 26.72
C LEU A 3 3.64 5.38 27.68
N PRO A 4 4.87 5.58 27.17
CA PRO A 4 6.02 5.84 28.02
C PRO A 4 5.81 7.07 28.91
N ASP A 5 6.24 6.98 30.16
CA ASP A 5 6.09 8.08 31.13
C ASP A 5 6.79 9.35 30.63
N GLY A 6 6.10 10.49 30.76
CA GLY A 6 6.62 11.80 30.36
C GLY A 6 6.72 12.04 28.85
N LEU A 7 6.26 11.10 28.01
CA LEU A 7 6.19 11.32 26.57
C LEU A 7 5.11 12.35 26.25
N SER A 8 5.49 13.45 25.59
CA SER A 8 4.56 14.44 25.04
C SER A 8 5.03 14.89 23.65
N CYS A 9 4.09 15.18 22.76
CA CYS A 9 4.37 15.70 21.44
C CYS A 9 3.13 16.28 20.76
N SER A 10 3.32 17.33 19.94
CA SER A 10 2.26 17.95 19.15
C SER A 10 1.99 17.22 17.82
N HIS A 11 3.03 16.65 17.21
CA HIS A 11 2.96 15.95 15.93
C HIS A 11 3.86 14.71 15.97
N CYS A 12 3.24 13.55 16.24
CA CYS A 12 3.90 12.25 16.31
C CYS A 12 3.20 11.26 15.39
N VAL A 13 3.89 10.16 15.08
CA VAL A 13 3.30 9.02 14.35
C VAL A 13 3.19 7.82 15.29
N LEU A 14 1.98 7.31 15.47
CA LEU A 14 1.73 6.00 16.04
C LEU A 14 1.81 4.97 14.92
N GLN A 15 2.78 4.06 15.00
CA GLN A 15 2.84 2.91 14.10
C GLN A 15 2.29 1.67 14.79
N TRP A 16 1.31 0.99 14.18
CA TRP A 16 1.01 -0.38 14.55
C TRP A 16 1.71 -1.35 13.61
N ARG A 17 2.08 -2.51 14.16
CA ARG A 17 2.54 -3.68 13.39
C ARG A 17 1.75 -4.90 13.85
N TYR A 18 1.25 -5.66 12.89
CA TYR A 18 0.66 -6.97 13.13
C TYR A 18 1.39 -8.01 12.28
N HIS A 19 2.07 -8.93 12.96
CA HIS A 19 2.67 -10.11 12.37
C HIS A 19 1.62 -11.24 12.40
N ALA A 20 1.17 -11.69 11.24
CA ALA A 20 0.20 -12.77 11.13
C ALA A 20 0.82 -14.11 11.57
N GLY A 21 -0.02 -15.15 11.66
CA GLY A 21 0.42 -16.49 12.10
C GLY A 21 -0.41 -17.63 11.53
N ASN A 22 -1.11 -17.39 10.41
CA ASN A 22 -2.03 -18.35 9.81
C ASN A 22 -1.44 -19.07 8.58
N SER A 23 -0.20 -18.78 8.19
CA SER A 23 0.49 -19.45 7.09
C SER A 23 1.39 -20.57 7.62
N TRP A 24 1.47 -21.68 6.87
CA TRP A 24 2.45 -22.74 7.14
C TRP A 24 3.83 -22.34 6.61
N GLY A 25 4.87 -22.60 7.39
CA GLY A 25 6.25 -22.44 6.94
C GLY A 25 7.20 -23.38 7.67
N ILE A 26 8.49 -23.14 7.51
CA ILE A 26 9.57 -23.93 8.13
C ILE A 26 10.20 -23.08 9.23
N ASP A 27 10.30 -23.65 10.42
CA ASP A 27 11.05 -23.06 11.53
C ASP A 27 12.56 -23.11 11.24
N ILE A 28 13.25 -21.99 11.43
CA ILE A 28 14.65 -21.83 10.99
C ILE A 28 15.65 -22.55 11.92
N GLU A 29 15.30 -22.73 13.19
CA GLU A 29 16.17 -23.36 14.20
C GLU A 29 16.04 -24.89 14.13
N THR A 30 14.81 -25.38 13.94
CA THR A 30 14.48 -26.81 14.01
C THR A 30 14.28 -27.47 12.65
N GLY A 31 14.08 -26.70 11.59
CA GLY A 31 13.82 -27.20 10.23
C GLY A 31 12.47 -27.89 10.05
N LYS A 32 11.58 -27.84 11.06
CA LYS A 32 10.27 -28.49 11.03
C LYS A 32 9.22 -27.57 10.42
N SER A 33 8.22 -28.17 9.77
CA SER A 33 7.06 -27.41 9.29
C SER A 33 6.06 -27.17 10.41
N CYS A 34 5.61 -25.93 10.56
CA CYS A 34 4.62 -25.51 11.54
C CYS A 34 3.79 -24.32 11.05
N LEU A 35 2.58 -24.19 11.61
CA LEU A 35 1.72 -23.03 11.41
C LEU A 35 2.33 -21.81 12.14
N GLY A 36 2.39 -20.66 11.47
CA GLY A 36 3.01 -19.44 12.00
C GLY A 36 4.53 -19.41 11.89
N CYS A 37 5.16 -20.47 11.37
CA CYS A 37 6.60 -20.54 11.18
C CYS A 37 7.03 -19.97 9.82
N GLY A 38 8.30 -19.61 9.69
CA GLY A 38 8.83 -19.01 8.46
C GLY A 38 8.24 -17.63 8.18
N HIS A 39 8.12 -17.28 6.90
CA HIS A 39 7.58 -15.98 6.50
C HIS A 39 6.08 -15.90 6.78
N GLN A 40 5.66 -14.84 7.47
CA GLN A 40 4.26 -14.53 7.72
C GLN A 40 3.89 -13.20 7.05
N GLU A 41 2.60 -13.01 6.81
CA GLU A 41 2.08 -11.73 6.37
C GLU A 41 2.28 -10.67 7.46
N GLU A 42 2.66 -9.46 7.04
CA GLU A 42 2.96 -8.35 7.93
C GLU A 42 2.10 -7.17 7.56
N PHE A 43 1.37 -6.64 8.53
CA PHE A 43 0.52 -5.47 8.35
C PHE A 43 1.07 -4.30 9.16
N TYR A 44 1.19 -3.16 8.49
CA TYR A 44 1.68 -1.91 9.09
C TYR A 44 0.68 -0.80 8.82
N ASN A 45 0.46 0.06 9.81
CA ASN A 45 -0.24 1.32 9.60
C ASN A 45 0.31 2.40 10.51
N CYS A 46 0.10 3.64 10.09
CA CYS A 46 0.57 4.82 10.78
C CYS A 46 -0.61 5.77 11.01
N ALA A 47 -0.66 6.40 12.17
CA ALA A 47 -1.60 7.46 12.49
C ALA A 47 -0.85 8.68 13.04
N ASP A 48 -1.17 9.86 12.53
CA ASP A 48 -0.67 11.12 13.09
C ASP A 48 -1.44 11.45 14.38
N ILE A 49 -0.72 11.63 15.48
CA ILE A 49 -1.30 11.85 16.82
C ILE A 49 -0.56 12.96 17.57
N SER A 50 -1.21 13.51 18.60
CA SER A 50 -0.60 14.37 19.61
C SER A 50 -0.74 13.73 20.99
N ILE A 51 0.31 13.79 21.80
CA ILE A 51 0.31 13.37 23.20
C ILE A 51 0.49 14.63 24.05
N ALA A 52 -0.57 15.06 24.73
CA ALA A 52 -0.49 16.19 25.65
C ALA A 52 0.20 15.74 26.95
N PRO A 53 0.99 16.62 27.60
CA PRO A 53 1.49 16.36 28.95
C PRO A 53 0.31 16.15 29.91
N GLU A 54 0.53 15.35 30.95
CA GLU A 54 -0.45 15.25 32.04
C GLU A 54 -0.56 16.60 32.75
N ASP A 55 -1.59 17.37 32.42
CA ASP A 55 -1.93 18.60 33.12
C ASP A 55 -2.51 18.26 34.51
N ASN A 56 -1.63 18.09 35.48
CA ASN A 56 -2.01 18.01 36.91
C ASN A 56 -2.58 19.33 37.46
N ASN A 57 -2.80 20.34 36.61
CA ASN A 57 -3.44 21.60 36.96
C ASN A 57 -4.48 22.00 35.89
N LEU A 58 -5.64 21.33 35.92
CA LEU A 58 -6.87 21.85 35.31
C LEU A 58 -7.39 23.15 35.99
N LEU A 59 -6.58 23.83 36.81
CA LEU A 59 -6.92 25.06 37.51
C LEU A 59 -5.78 26.10 37.50
N LEU A 60 -4.95 26.19 36.46
CA LEU A 60 -4.19 27.44 36.23
C LEU A 60 -3.70 27.62 34.78
N SER A 61 -4.63 27.66 33.82
CA SER A 61 -4.40 28.44 32.61
C SER A 61 -5.69 29.05 32.08
N SER A 62 -6.23 29.98 32.86
CA SER A 62 -6.67 31.24 32.26
C SER A 62 -5.43 32.10 31.98
N SER A 63 -4.53 31.63 31.11
CA SER A 63 -3.48 32.49 30.59
C SER A 63 -4.03 33.17 29.35
N THR A 64 -4.31 34.46 29.54
CA THR A 64 -4.56 35.50 28.57
C THR A 64 -3.91 35.21 27.21
N THR A 65 -4.69 34.69 26.26
CA THR A 65 -4.33 34.79 24.85
C THR A 65 -4.63 36.22 24.42
N THR A 66 -3.60 37.06 24.36
CA THR A 66 -3.68 38.36 23.69
C THR A 66 -4.06 38.11 22.25
N THR A 67 -5.34 38.26 21.95
CA THR A 67 -5.88 38.22 20.60
C THR A 67 -5.51 39.53 19.94
N THR A 68 -4.43 39.58 19.16
CA THR A 68 -4.28 40.64 18.16
C THR A 68 -5.24 40.33 17.03
N THR A 69 -6.45 40.89 17.13
CA THR A 69 -7.41 41.01 16.03
C THR A 69 -6.80 41.92 14.95
N THR A 70 -6.13 41.33 13.97
CA THR A 70 -5.90 41.99 12.68
C THR A 70 -7.03 41.58 11.76
N THR A 71 -7.99 42.49 11.62
CA THR A 71 -9.11 42.42 10.69
C THR A 71 -8.57 42.47 9.27
N HIS A 72 -8.48 41.32 8.60
CA HIS A 72 -8.47 41.27 7.15
C HIS A 72 -9.75 40.58 6.68
N GLU A 73 -10.60 41.37 6.03
CA GLU A 73 -11.78 40.94 5.28
C GLU A 73 -11.44 39.84 4.27
N PRO A 74 -12.25 38.78 4.19
CA PRO A 74 -12.45 38.07 2.94
C PRO A 74 -13.73 38.58 2.27
N LEU A 75 -13.58 39.37 1.21
CA LEU A 75 -14.66 39.59 0.24
C LEU A 75 -14.86 38.28 -0.55
N PHE A 76 -15.82 37.46 -0.14
CA PHE A 76 -16.44 36.48 -1.03
C PHE A 76 -17.96 36.60 -0.94
N VAL A 77 -18.48 37.39 -1.87
CA VAL A 77 -19.90 37.50 -2.20
C VAL A 77 -20.35 36.16 -2.80
N PHE A 78 -21.27 35.46 -2.13
CA PHE A 78 -22.01 34.37 -2.75
C PHE A 78 -23.30 34.95 -3.37
N PRO A 79 -23.58 34.77 -4.67
CA PRO A 79 -24.88 35.10 -5.21
C PRO A 79 -25.91 34.08 -4.72
N TYR A 80 -26.90 34.61 -4.00
CA TYR A 80 -28.16 33.98 -3.65
C TYR A 80 -28.93 33.62 -4.93
N PHE A 81 -29.12 32.32 -5.21
CA PHE A 81 -30.11 31.92 -6.21
C PHE A 81 -31.46 31.73 -5.54
N ASP A 82 -32.32 32.68 -5.87
CA ASP A 82 -33.71 32.79 -5.46
C ASP A 82 -34.60 31.82 -6.27
N SER A 83 -35.53 31.18 -5.56
CA SER A 83 -36.80 30.64 -6.05
C SER A 83 -36.81 29.55 -7.15
N PHE A 84 -37.04 28.30 -6.73
CA PHE A 84 -37.52 27.22 -7.61
C PHE A 84 -39.01 27.44 -7.96
N VAL A 85 -39.28 27.76 -9.23
CA VAL A 85 -40.59 27.54 -9.85
C VAL A 85 -40.43 26.39 -10.85
N PHE A 86 -41.10 25.27 -10.58
CA PHE A 86 -41.17 24.14 -11.50
C PHE A 86 -42.36 24.31 -12.45
N PRO A 87 -42.17 24.39 -13.78
CA PRO A 87 -43.22 24.04 -14.72
C PRO A 87 -43.22 22.52 -14.91
N SER A 88 -44.38 21.92 -14.63
CA SER A 88 -44.70 20.53 -14.91
C SER A 88 -44.74 20.27 -16.42
N GLY A 89 -43.94 19.30 -16.86
CA GLY A 89 -44.21 18.51 -18.06
C GLY A 89 -43.36 18.89 -19.28
N ILE A 90 -42.25 18.16 -19.46
CA ILE A 90 -41.78 17.70 -20.79
C ILE A 90 -41.17 16.31 -20.58
N GLU A 91 -41.82 15.31 -21.17
CA GLU A 91 -41.26 13.97 -21.36
C GLU A 91 -40.11 14.03 -22.37
N HIS A 92 -39.13 13.13 -22.20
CA HIS A 92 -37.92 12.88 -23.01
C HIS A 92 -36.64 13.57 -22.52
N PHE A 93 -35.81 12.79 -21.82
CA PHE A 93 -34.40 13.09 -21.56
C PHE A 93 -33.55 12.71 -22.79
N PRO A 94 -32.92 13.66 -23.51
CA PRO A 94 -31.68 13.38 -24.21
C PRO A 94 -30.52 13.40 -23.19
N MET A 95 -29.63 12.41 -23.26
CA MET A 95 -28.35 12.43 -22.56
C MET A 95 -27.58 13.69 -22.98
N PHE A 96 -27.39 14.63 -22.06
CA PHE A 96 -26.51 15.76 -22.25
C PHE A 96 -25.05 15.27 -22.27
N ALA A 97 -24.38 15.45 -23.39
CA ALA A 97 -22.93 15.40 -23.49
C ALA A 97 -22.34 16.57 -22.69
N TYR A 98 -21.45 16.28 -21.75
CA TYR A 98 -20.72 17.30 -21.01
C TYR A 98 -19.62 17.93 -21.89
N PRO A 99 -19.41 19.26 -21.81
CA PRO A 99 -18.33 19.93 -22.52
C PRO A 99 -16.98 19.56 -21.91
N THR A 100 -16.03 19.13 -22.76
CA THR A 100 -14.64 18.90 -22.37
C THR A 100 -13.89 20.22 -22.38
N THR A 101 -13.70 20.84 -21.21
CA THR A 101 -12.76 21.95 -21.06
C THR A 101 -11.33 21.42 -20.97
N THR A 102 -10.54 21.71 -21.99
CA THR A 102 -9.11 21.47 -22.05
C THR A 102 -8.38 22.43 -21.11
N THR A 103 -8.09 21.98 -19.88
CA THR A 103 -7.16 22.67 -18.99
C THR A 103 -5.75 22.18 -19.28
N THR A 104 -4.94 23.03 -19.90
CA THR A 104 -3.49 22.86 -20.00
C THR A 104 -2.85 23.24 -18.67
N GLU A 105 -2.77 22.30 -17.74
CA GLU A 105 -1.89 22.40 -16.57
C GLU A 105 -0.57 21.69 -16.92
N PRO A 106 0.61 22.26 -16.61
CA PRO A 106 1.87 21.56 -16.77
C PRO A 106 1.91 20.44 -15.72
N THR A 107 1.45 19.25 -16.09
CA THR A 107 1.71 18.02 -15.35
C THR A 107 3.20 17.74 -15.47
N THR A 108 3.97 18.24 -14.50
CA THR A 108 5.28 17.66 -14.20
C THR A 108 5.01 16.22 -13.80
N THR A 109 5.07 15.33 -14.79
CA THR A 109 5.01 13.89 -14.60
C THR A 109 6.34 13.52 -13.97
N THR A 110 6.44 13.70 -12.65
CA THR A 110 7.40 12.92 -11.88
C THR A 110 6.85 11.51 -11.91
N THR A 111 7.30 10.74 -12.90
CA THR A 111 7.13 9.30 -12.96
C THR A 111 7.83 8.73 -11.72
N ILE A 112 7.15 8.72 -10.59
CA ILE A 112 7.53 7.83 -9.50
C ILE A 112 7.15 6.46 -10.03
N ALA A 113 8.11 5.83 -10.71
CA ALA A 113 8.09 4.40 -10.87
C ALA A 113 8.04 3.84 -9.45
N THR A 114 6.83 3.57 -8.96
CA THR A 114 6.65 2.77 -7.76
C THR A 114 7.06 1.38 -8.16
N THR A 115 8.37 1.13 -8.09
CA THR A 115 8.94 -0.20 -8.22
C THR A 115 8.29 -1.01 -7.11
N MET A 116 7.26 -1.79 -7.46
CA MET A 116 6.84 -2.92 -6.66
C MET A 116 8.03 -3.88 -6.65
N HIS A 117 8.99 -3.60 -5.77
CA HIS A 117 9.96 -4.60 -5.37
C HIS A 117 9.12 -5.67 -4.68
N ALA A 118 8.87 -6.76 -5.40
CA ALA A 118 8.73 -8.03 -4.73
C ALA A 118 9.98 -8.15 -3.84
N ILE A 119 9.78 -8.11 -2.53
CA ILE A 119 10.83 -8.37 -1.55
C ILE A 119 11.14 -9.86 -1.70
N PHE A 120 11.91 -10.20 -2.73
CA PHE A 120 12.63 -11.44 -2.78
C PHE A 120 13.68 -11.39 -1.67
N PRO A 121 13.91 -12.52 -0.97
CA PRO A 121 14.72 -12.56 0.24
C PRO A 121 16.11 -11.96 -0.01
N LEU A 122 16.61 -11.22 0.97
CA LEU A 122 18.04 -10.95 1.10
C LEU A 122 18.74 -12.30 1.23
N HIS A 123 19.26 -12.77 0.11
CA HIS A 123 20.05 -13.98 -0.09
C HIS A 123 19.29 -15.32 0.08
N PRO A 124 18.85 -15.96 -1.01
CA PRO A 124 18.57 -17.40 -1.01
C PRO A 124 19.78 -18.19 -0.48
N SER A 125 19.53 -19.28 0.27
CA SER A 125 20.61 -20.14 0.77
C SER A 125 21.48 -20.69 -0.37
N LYS A 126 22.77 -20.91 -0.12
CA LYS A 126 23.71 -21.43 -1.13
C LYS A 126 23.25 -22.79 -1.64
N GLU A 127 22.65 -23.62 -0.79
CA GLU A 127 22.02 -24.88 -1.20
C GLU A 127 20.85 -24.66 -2.17
N TYR A 128 19.98 -23.68 -1.91
CA TYR A 128 18.85 -23.33 -2.79
C TYR A 128 19.34 -22.81 -4.15
N LEU A 129 20.32 -21.92 -4.16
CA LEU A 129 20.96 -21.42 -5.39
C LEU A 129 21.62 -22.54 -6.21
N ASN A 130 22.29 -23.48 -5.54
CA ASN A 130 22.92 -24.62 -6.21
C ASN A 130 21.90 -25.57 -6.85
N GLN A 131 20.74 -25.78 -6.19
CA GLN A 131 19.66 -26.59 -6.77
C GLN A 131 19.02 -25.91 -7.99
N ILE A 132 18.80 -24.60 -7.95
CA ILE A 132 18.34 -23.84 -9.12
C ILE A 132 19.36 -23.93 -10.25
N ASN A 133 20.64 -23.66 -9.96
CA ASN A 133 21.69 -23.67 -10.97
C ASN A 133 21.87 -25.06 -11.61
N LYS A 134 21.60 -26.14 -10.88
CA LYS A 134 21.59 -27.50 -11.41
C LYS A 134 20.37 -27.76 -12.31
N ASN A 135 19.19 -27.27 -11.91
CA ASN A 135 17.96 -27.40 -12.70
C ASN A 135 17.98 -26.50 -13.95
N ASN A 136 18.54 -25.29 -13.86
CA ASN A 136 18.68 -24.33 -14.95
C ASN A 136 19.67 -24.80 -16.03
N LYS A 137 20.56 -25.75 -15.70
CA LYS A 137 21.47 -26.39 -16.67
C LYS A 137 20.83 -27.49 -17.51
N THR A 138 19.67 -28.02 -17.11
CA THR A 138 19.05 -29.20 -17.77
C THR A 138 17.67 -28.91 -18.35
N ARG A 139 17.05 -27.78 -17.99
CA ARG A 139 15.73 -27.39 -18.49
C ARG A 139 15.52 -25.88 -18.42
N ARG A 140 14.75 -25.34 -19.36
CA ARG A 140 14.25 -23.96 -19.39
C ARG A 140 12.75 -23.98 -19.11
N CYS A 141 12.27 -23.14 -18.20
CA CYS A 141 10.85 -23.03 -17.87
C CYS A 141 10.31 -21.64 -18.19
N TYR A 142 9.07 -21.57 -18.66
CA TYR A 142 8.39 -20.34 -19.09
C TYR A 142 6.91 -20.37 -18.70
N PRO A 143 6.27 -19.20 -18.52
CA PRO A 143 4.85 -19.13 -18.23
C PRO A 143 4.02 -19.55 -19.45
N THR A 144 2.97 -20.33 -19.23
CA THR A 144 2.02 -20.73 -20.29
C THR A 144 0.84 -19.78 -20.43
N ASN A 145 0.56 -18.98 -19.39
CA ASN A 145 -0.53 -18.01 -19.37
C ASN A 145 -0.08 -16.64 -19.91
N GLU A 146 -0.87 -16.05 -20.83
CA GLU A 146 -0.63 -14.71 -21.39
C GLU A 146 -0.55 -13.60 -20.35
N VAL A 147 -1.28 -13.75 -19.23
CA VAL A 147 -1.26 -12.79 -18.11
C VAL A 147 0.09 -12.79 -17.38
N LEU A 148 0.82 -13.91 -17.38
CA LEU A 148 2.06 -14.06 -16.64
C LEU A 148 3.31 -13.73 -17.46
N LYS A 149 3.22 -13.76 -18.80
CA LYS A 149 4.34 -13.43 -19.70
C LYS A 149 4.96 -12.05 -19.50
N PRO A 150 4.22 -10.97 -19.18
CA PRO A 150 4.80 -9.64 -18.99
C PRO A 150 5.60 -9.49 -17.68
N ILE A 151 5.49 -10.44 -16.75
CA ILE A 151 6.10 -10.33 -15.42
C ILE A 151 7.60 -10.66 -15.54
N VAL A 152 8.44 -9.67 -15.24
CA VAL A 152 9.90 -9.85 -15.22
C VAL A 152 10.30 -10.84 -14.13
N GLY A 153 11.13 -11.84 -14.49
CA GLY A 153 11.61 -12.86 -13.55
C GLY A 153 10.68 -14.06 -13.36
N ILE A 154 9.54 -14.12 -14.06
CA ILE A 154 8.58 -15.22 -13.97
C ILE A 154 9.16 -16.57 -14.40
N GLU A 155 10.14 -16.60 -15.29
CA GLU A 155 10.85 -17.82 -15.70
C GLU A 155 11.56 -18.50 -14.52
N HIS A 156 12.14 -17.70 -13.63
CA HIS A 156 12.82 -18.18 -12.43
C HIS A 156 11.81 -18.72 -11.40
N TRP A 157 10.65 -18.07 -11.29
CA TRP A 157 9.53 -18.59 -10.49
C TRP A 157 9.02 -19.93 -11.04
N CYS A 158 8.86 -20.06 -12.37
CA CYS A 158 8.48 -21.32 -13.01
C CYS A 158 9.53 -22.43 -12.80
N LEU A 159 10.84 -22.11 -12.86
CA LEU A 159 11.91 -23.07 -12.56
C LEU A 159 11.81 -23.65 -11.14
N HIS A 160 11.39 -22.82 -10.18
CA HIS A 160 11.16 -23.24 -8.80
C HIS A 160 9.93 -24.10 -8.62
N LEU A 161 8.79 -23.64 -9.13
CA LEU A 161 7.52 -24.34 -9.00
C LEU A 161 7.64 -25.74 -9.61
N CYS A 162 8.14 -25.82 -10.85
CA CYS A 162 8.33 -27.07 -11.58
C CYS A 162 9.48 -27.97 -11.08
N ALA A 163 10.20 -27.58 -10.02
CA ALA A 163 11.10 -28.48 -9.31
C ALA A 163 10.37 -29.48 -8.41
N VAL A 164 9.19 -29.13 -7.91
CA VAL A 164 8.38 -29.98 -7.04
C VAL A 164 7.10 -30.42 -7.75
N HIS A 165 6.38 -29.50 -8.38
CA HIS A 165 5.14 -29.78 -9.11
C HIS A 165 4.94 -28.74 -10.23
N CYS A 166 4.71 -29.19 -11.46
CA CYS A 166 4.62 -28.30 -12.62
C CYS A 166 3.18 -28.23 -13.15
N PRO A 167 2.36 -27.25 -12.70
CA PRO A 167 1.00 -27.08 -13.18
C PRO A 167 1.01 -26.53 -14.63
N PRO A 168 0.43 -27.27 -15.60
CA PRO A 168 0.54 -26.94 -17.02
C PRO A 168 -0.18 -25.63 -17.41
N THR A 169 -1.12 -25.17 -16.58
CA THR A 169 -1.86 -23.92 -16.78
C THR A 169 -1.08 -22.66 -16.41
N LEU A 170 0.04 -22.81 -15.68
CA LEU A 170 0.85 -21.68 -15.21
C LEU A 170 2.25 -21.69 -15.82
N CYS A 171 2.90 -22.87 -15.88
CA CYS A 171 4.27 -23.00 -16.33
C CYS A 171 4.46 -24.25 -17.20
N ALA A 172 5.36 -24.14 -18.17
CA ALA A 172 5.87 -25.27 -18.94
C ALA A 172 7.40 -25.28 -18.91
N CYS A 173 7.99 -26.46 -18.95
CA CYS A 173 9.44 -26.64 -18.98
C CYS A 173 9.83 -27.53 -20.15
N VAL A 174 10.92 -27.17 -20.81
CA VAL A 174 11.57 -27.96 -21.86
C VAL A 174 12.98 -28.32 -21.41
N GLN A 175 13.40 -29.56 -21.65
CA GLN A 175 14.79 -29.94 -21.42
C GLN A 175 15.69 -29.27 -22.46
N ILE A 176 16.89 -28.86 -22.03
CA ILE A 176 17.92 -28.23 -22.87
C ILE A 176 18.84 -29.30 -23.43
#